data_AF-A0A2V8QDY3-F1
#
_entry.id   AF-A0A2V8QDY3-F1
#
_cell.length_a   1.000
_cell.length_b   1.000
_cell.length_c   1.000
_cell.angle_alpha   90.00
_cell.angle_beta   90.00
_cell.angle_gamma   90.00
#
_symmetry.space_group_name_H-M   'P 1'
#
loop_
_entity.id
_entity.type
_entity.pdbx_description
1 polymer ?
#
loop_
_entity_poly.entity_id
_entity_poly.type
_entity_poly.pdbx_seq_one_letter_code
_entity_poly.pdbx_strand_id
1 'polypeptide(L)'
;MKIVVVVLFLLATPVFGQTQTDPKPVQQTAFLKVDRIGEANARSFFIFSTSIRNYAIRHDGHGESSSTTSFRKNYDLKMGGAQRLESVYFAEFEGDLLLAYEVTDLKYDWGYVLRMDQKTALVRWITPLSVSGLGPGLIEARDLYLSASNVLAKIDLQSGALLWQRQQTSQSMAFRLPVVRRDTVVFYEDAETGRTVELEKLTGRLVKN
;
A
#
# COMPACT_ATOMS: atom_id res chain seq x y z
N MET A 1 -73.04 -5.68 47.86
CA MET A 1 -72.43 -5.15 46.62
C MET A 1 -70.95 -4.94 46.86
N LYS A 2 -70.07 -5.69 46.19
CA LYS A 2 -68.60 -5.54 46.28
C LYS A 2 -68.12 -4.91 44.98
N ILE A 3 -67.46 -3.76 45.08
CA ILE A 3 -66.83 -3.06 43.95
C ILE A 3 -65.46 -3.71 43.73
N VAL A 4 -65.24 -4.26 42.55
CA VAL A 4 -63.92 -4.75 42.10
C VAL A 4 -63.30 -3.66 41.25
N VAL A 5 -62.19 -3.08 41.72
CA VAL A 5 -61.38 -2.12 40.97
C VAL A 5 -60.36 -2.92 40.16
N VAL A 6 -60.47 -2.86 38.84
CA VAL A 6 -59.47 -3.42 37.91
C VAL A 6 -58.43 -2.33 37.65
N VAL A 7 -57.21 -2.55 38.13
CA VAL A 7 -56.06 -1.68 37.83
C VAL A 7 -55.37 -2.21 36.58
N LEU A 8 -55.38 -1.40 35.51
CA LEU A 8 -54.73 -1.70 34.24
C LEU A 8 -53.27 -1.23 34.29
N PHE A 9 -52.32 -2.16 34.32
CA PHE A 9 -50.89 -1.86 34.19
C PHE A 9 -50.51 -1.69 32.71
N LEU A 10 -50.25 -0.45 32.30
CA LEU A 10 -49.61 -0.13 31.01
C LEU A 10 -48.10 -0.36 31.12
N LEU A 11 -47.62 -1.45 30.51
CA LEU A 11 -46.19 -1.72 30.34
C LEU A 11 -45.66 -0.90 29.16
N ALA A 12 -44.97 0.21 29.46
CA ALA A 12 -44.17 0.93 28.48
C ALA A 12 -42.84 0.18 28.26
N THR A 13 -42.68 -0.46 27.10
CA THR A 13 -41.39 -1.01 26.67
C THR A 13 -40.51 0.12 26.16
N PRO A 14 -39.32 0.37 26.74
CA PRO A 14 -38.39 1.33 26.16
C PRO A 14 -37.85 0.78 24.84
N VAL A 15 -38.17 1.45 23.74
CA VAL A 15 -37.48 1.26 22.46
C VAL A 15 -36.07 1.82 22.65
N PHE A 16 -35.11 0.95 22.93
CA PHE A 16 -33.70 1.30 22.83
C PHE A 16 -33.39 1.55 21.35
N GLY A 17 -33.37 2.81 20.96
CA GLY A 17 -32.77 3.23 19.69
C GLY A 17 -31.32 2.78 19.69
N GLN A 18 -30.99 1.81 18.83
CA GLN A 18 -29.60 1.55 18.49
C GLN A 18 -29.07 2.80 17.81
N THR A 19 -28.31 3.60 18.54
CA THR A 19 -27.40 4.57 17.93
C THR A 19 -26.50 3.78 17.02
N GLN A 20 -26.78 3.85 15.73
CA GLN A 20 -25.96 3.30 14.67
C GLN A 20 -24.64 4.08 14.74
N THR A 21 -23.68 3.55 15.50
CA THR A 21 -22.33 4.10 15.54
C THR A 21 -21.80 3.97 14.14
N ASP A 22 -21.62 5.10 13.44
CA ASP A 22 -20.93 5.11 12.17
C ASP A 22 -19.62 4.32 12.34
N PRO A 23 -19.34 3.33 11.47
CA PRO A 23 -18.13 2.55 11.59
C PRO A 23 -16.94 3.50 11.57
N LYS A 24 -16.07 3.38 12.58
CA LYS A 24 -14.85 4.17 12.68
C LYS A 24 -14.13 4.12 11.33
N PRO A 25 -13.75 5.28 10.74
CA PRO A 25 -13.08 5.29 9.45
C PRO A 25 -11.84 4.41 9.52
N VAL A 26 -11.74 3.45 8.60
CA VAL A 26 -10.60 2.55 8.51
C VAL A 26 -9.36 3.40 8.22
N GLN A 27 -8.32 3.23 9.03
CA GLN A 27 -7.09 4.00 8.87
C GLN A 27 -6.45 3.68 7.52
N GLN A 28 -6.08 4.74 6.79
CA GLN A 28 -5.40 4.64 5.52
C GLN A 28 -3.98 5.20 5.64
N THR A 29 -3.01 4.50 5.06
CA THR A 29 -1.59 4.87 5.11
C THR A 29 -1.03 4.91 3.68
N ALA A 30 -0.46 6.05 3.29
CA ALA A 30 0.18 6.18 1.98
C ALA A 30 1.53 5.43 1.94
N PHE A 31 1.83 4.81 0.80
CA PHE A 31 3.20 4.46 0.45
C PHE A 31 3.93 5.71 0.00
N LEU A 32 4.94 6.11 0.77
CA LEU A 32 5.69 7.33 0.54
C LEU A 32 6.82 7.07 -0.46
N LYS A 33 6.90 7.91 -1.49
CA LYS A 33 8.01 7.87 -2.44
C LYS A 33 9.29 8.31 -1.74
N VAL A 34 10.38 7.58 -1.96
CA VAL A 34 11.72 7.94 -1.51
C VAL A 34 12.42 8.65 -2.64
N ASP A 35 12.93 9.85 -2.36
CA ASP A 35 13.71 10.59 -3.34
C ASP A 35 15.05 9.89 -3.61
N ARG A 36 15.42 9.85 -4.89
CA ARG A 36 16.73 9.40 -5.32
C ARG A 36 17.74 10.50 -5.07
N ILE A 37 18.82 10.16 -4.38
CA ILE A 37 19.99 11.01 -4.19
C ILE A 37 21.12 10.48 -5.09
N GLY A 38 21.62 11.30 -5.99
CA GLY A 38 22.66 10.92 -6.96
C GLY A 38 22.11 10.66 -8.36
N GLU A 39 22.95 10.07 -9.22
CA GLU A 39 22.64 9.88 -10.64
C GLU A 39 21.76 8.66 -10.91
N ALA A 40 20.82 8.81 -11.85
CA ALA A 40 20.04 7.71 -12.38
C ALA A 40 20.94 6.60 -12.97
N ASN A 41 20.61 5.33 -12.71
CA ASN A 41 21.34 4.17 -13.24
C ASN A 41 22.84 4.10 -12.92
N ALA A 42 23.33 4.97 -12.04
CA ALA A 42 24.69 5.01 -11.54
C ALA A 42 24.68 5.04 -10.01
N ARG A 43 25.70 5.62 -9.38
CA ARG A 43 25.84 5.69 -7.91
C ARG A 43 24.74 6.59 -7.32
N SER A 44 23.62 5.99 -6.97
CA SER A 44 22.52 6.63 -6.26
C SER A 44 22.07 5.86 -5.02
N PHE A 45 21.36 6.59 -4.16
CA PHE A 45 20.87 6.14 -2.88
C PHE A 45 19.41 6.54 -2.69
N PHE A 46 18.67 5.71 -1.97
CA PHE A 46 17.32 5.98 -1.48
C PHE A 46 17.40 5.95 0.05
N ILE A 47 17.20 7.11 0.69
CA ILE A 47 17.40 7.28 2.13
C ILE A 47 16.07 7.68 2.76
N PHE A 48 15.65 6.96 3.79
CA PHE A 48 14.38 7.21 4.49
C PHE A 48 14.43 6.71 5.93
N SER A 49 13.44 7.12 6.72
CA SER A 49 13.32 6.75 8.12
C SER A 49 11.92 6.21 8.41
N THR A 50 11.86 5.30 9.37
CA THR A 50 10.64 4.73 9.95
C THR A 50 10.55 5.14 11.42
N SER A 51 9.52 4.67 12.12
CA SER A 51 9.38 4.86 13.56
C SER A 51 10.57 4.36 14.39
N ILE A 52 11.33 3.36 13.91
CA ILE A 52 12.38 2.70 14.71
C ILE A 52 13.76 2.62 14.05
N ARG A 53 13.87 2.83 12.74
CA ARG A 53 15.12 2.68 11.99
C ARG A 53 15.27 3.69 10.87
N ASN A 54 16.52 4.00 10.55
CA ASN A 54 16.94 4.71 9.34
C ASN A 54 17.44 3.69 8.31
N TYR A 55 17.17 3.95 7.04
CA TYR A 55 17.52 3.08 5.93
C TYR A 55 18.26 3.85 4.84
N ALA A 56 19.24 3.19 4.23
CA ALA A 56 19.90 3.65 3.02
C ALA A 56 19.99 2.47 2.05
N ILE A 57 19.41 2.61 0.86
CA ILE A 57 19.44 1.59 -0.19
C ILE A 57 20.22 2.13 -1.37
N ARG A 58 21.24 1.39 -1.81
CA ARG A 58 22.05 1.72 -2.99
C ARG A 58 21.32 1.30 -4.26
N HIS A 59 21.64 1.95 -5.38
CA HIS A 59 21.12 1.63 -6.72
C HIS A 59 21.19 0.15 -7.13
N ASP A 60 22.09 -0.65 -6.57
CA ASP A 60 22.27 -2.08 -6.82
C ASP A 60 21.48 -2.99 -5.85
N GLY A 61 20.61 -2.41 -5.03
CA GLY A 61 19.74 -3.14 -4.10
C GLY A 61 20.36 -3.43 -2.75
N HIS A 62 21.62 -3.09 -2.54
CA HIS A 62 22.26 -3.28 -1.25
C HIS A 62 21.76 -2.22 -0.25
N GLY A 63 21.16 -2.68 0.84
CA GLY A 63 20.58 -1.86 1.89
C GLY A 63 21.33 -1.97 3.20
N GLU A 64 21.47 -0.83 3.88
CA GLU A 64 21.84 -0.76 5.29
C GLU A 64 20.65 -0.22 6.09
N SER A 65 20.41 -0.76 7.28
CA SER A 65 19.52 -0.18 8.28
C SER A 65 20.26 0.07 9.58
N SER A 66 19.94 1.18 10.24
CA SER A 66 20.58 1.61 11.48
C SER A 66 19.55 2.13 12.48
N SER A 67 19.91 2.11 13.76
CA SER A 67 19.14 2.72 14.85
C SER A 67 20.11 3.21 15.91
N THR A 68 19.68 4.09 16.80
CA THR A 68 20.50 4.55 17.93
C THR A 68 20.69 3.49 19.00
N THR A 69 19.82 2.48 19.06
CA THR A 69 19.73 1.49 20.16
C THR A 69 20.10 0.07 19.77
N SER A 70 20.32 -0.21 18.48
CA SER A 70 20.63 -1.54 17.99
C SER A 70 21.64 -1.52 16.84
N PHE A 71 22.34 -2.64 16.67
CA PHE A 71 23.34 -2.81 15.63
C PHE A 71 22.78 -2.56 14.22
N ARG A 72 23.67 -2.09 13.35
CA ARG A 72 23.41 -1.97 11.92
C ARG A 72 23.12 -3.35 11.32
N LYS A 73 22.25 -3.38 10.31
CA LYS A 73 21.92 -4.59 9.56
C LYS A 73 22.02 -4.30 8.07
N ASN A 74 22.68 -5.20 7.36
CA ASN A 74 22.73 -5.18 5.91
C ASN A 74 21.73 -6.18 5.35
N TYR A 75 21.18 -5.88 4.19
CA TYR A 75 20.26 -6.73 3.46
C TYR A 75 20.38 -6.43 1.96
N ASP A 76 19.97 -7.37 1.13
CA ASP A 76 19.95 -7.21 -0.32
C ASP A 76 18.52 -7.34 -0.82
N LEU A 77 18.09 -6.40 -1.66
CA LEU A 77 16.83 -6.48 -2.36
C LEU A 77 16.89 -7.55 -3.46
N LYS A 78 15.73 -8.13 -3.80
CA LYS A 78 15.64 -9.09 -4.90
C LYS A 78 15.72 -8.33 -6.22
N MET A 79 16.81 -8.56 -6.96
CA MET A 79 17.00 -8.01 -8.30
C MET A 79 18.10 -8.78 -9.04
N GLY A 80 18.16 -8.63 -10.36
CA GLY A 80 19.24 -9.16 -11.19
C GLY A 80 20.49 -8.27 -11.13
N GLY A 81 21.67 -8.84 -11.37
CA GLY A 81 22.95 -8.11 -11.22
C GLY A 81 23.13 -6.90 -12.16
N ALA A 82 22.50 -6.93 -13.34
CA ALA A 82 22.49 -5.82 -14.27
C ALA A 82 21.40 -4.77 -13.96
N GLN A 83 20.44 -5.10 -13.09
CA GLN A 83 19.32 -4.22 -12.80
C GLN A 83 19.73 -3.09 -11.86
N ARG A 84 19.00 -1.98 -11.92
CA ARG A 84 19.16 -0.79 -11.07
C ARG A 84 17.82 -0.35 -10.53
N LEU A 85 17.82 0.15 -9.30
CA LEU A 85 16.60 0.71 -8.69
C LEU A 85 16.19 2.00 -9.41
N GLU A 86 14.95 2.01 -9.90
CA GLU A 86 14.34 3.19 -10.50
C GLU A 86 13.51 3.97 -9.48
N SER A 87 12.61 3.32 -8.78
CA SER A 87 11.78 3.97 -7.77
C SER A 87 11.69 3.11 -6.53
N VAL A 88 11.58 3.76 -5.37
CA VAL A 88 11.40 3.12 -4.08
C VAL A 88 10.29 3.85 -3.35
N TYR A 89 9.35 3.10 -2.81
CA TYR A 89 8.29 3.55 -1.94
C TYR A 89 8.31 2.73 -0.66
N PHE A 90 7.94 3.35 0.46
CA PHE A 90 7.90 2.68 1.75
C PHE A 90 6.66 3.01 2.57
N ALA A 91 6.33 2.12 3.49
CA ALA A 91 5.34 2.33 4.54
C ALA A 91 5.65 1.43 5.75
N GLU A 92 4.97 1.67 6.87
CA GLU A 92 4.99 0.76 8.02
C GLU A 92 3.65 0.02 8.14
N PHE A 93 3.72 -1.28 8.41
CA PHE A 93 2.56 -2.12 8.65
C PHE A 93 2.83 -3.09 9.80
N GLU A 94 2.06 -2.96 10.88
CA GLU A 94 2.22 -3.76 12.11
C GLU A 94 3.66 -3.74 12.68
N GLY A 95 4.37 -2.63 12.51
CA GLY A 95 5.76 -2.46 12.94
C GLY A 95 6.81 -3.07 12.01
N ASP A 96 6.41 -3.69 10.91
CA ASP A 96 7.30 -4.12 9.84
C ASP A 96 7.48 -3.03 8.78
N LEU A 97 8.60 -3.10 8.06
CA LEU A 97 8.84 -2.27 6.88
C LEU A 97 8.17 -2.92 5.67
N LEU A 98 7.39 -2.13 4.95
CA LEU A 98 6.96 -2.44 3.60
C LEU A 98 7.79 -1.64 2.60
N LEU A 99 8.23 -2.31 1.53
CA LEU A 99 8.86 -1.66 0.39
C LEU A 99 8.16 -2.05 -0.90
N ALA A 100 7.95 -1.08 -1.77
CA ALA A 100 7.57 -1.31 -3.16
C ALA A 100 8.64 -0.62 -4.00
N TYR A 101 9.28 -1.36 -4.89
CA TYR A 101 10.37 -0.83 -5.69
C TYR A 101 10.34 -1.35 -7.11
N GLU A 102 10.78 -0.48 -8.00
CA GLU A 102 10.95 -0.75 -9.42
C GLU A 102 12.43 -0.90 -9.72
N VAL A 103 12.74 -1.84 -10.60
CA VAL A 103 14.08 -2.08 -11.12
C VAL A 103 14.05 -2.10 -12.64
N THR A 104 15.10 -1.60 -13.27
CA THR A 104 15.28 -1.62 -14.72
C THR A 104 16.64 -2.17 -15.10
N ASP A 105 16.74 -2.78 -16.28
CA ASP A 105 18.01 -3.03 -16.97
C ASP A 105 18.19 -2.14 -18.22
N LEU A 106 17.40 -1.06 -18.31
CA LEU A 106 17.24 -0.15 -19.45
C LEU A 106 16.46 -0.73 -20.64
N LYS A 107 16.11 -2.02 -20.61
CA LYS A 107 15.30 -2.68 -21.65
C LYS A 107 13.94 -3.13 -21.12
N TYR A 108 13.92 -3.58 -19.89
CA TYR A 108 12.74 -4.11 -19.20
C TYR A 108 12.66 -3.56 -17.80
N ASP A 109 11.44 -3.21 -17.39
CA ASP A 109 11.12 -2.82 -16.03
C ASP A 109 10.44 -3.99 -15.31
N TRP A 110 10.74 -4.10 -14.02
CA TRP A 110 10.12 -5.03 -13.12
C TRP A 110 9.94 -4.37 -11.76
N GLY A 111 9.07 -4.90 -10.92
CA GLY A 111 8.98 -4.42 -9.55
C GLY A 111 8.68 -5.50 -8.55
N TYR A 112 8.78 -5.11 -7.30
CA TYR A 112 8.58 -5.99 -6.18
C TYR A 112 7.89 -5.22 -5.06
N VAL A 113 7.02 -5.92 -4.34
CA VAL A 113 6.56 -5.49 -3.03
C VAL A 113 7.08 -6.50 -2.02
N LEU A 114 7.62 -6.04 -0.89
CA LEU A 114 8.04 -6.92 0.19
C LEU A 114 7.59 -6.39 1.54
N ARG A 115 7.54 -7.32 2.51
CA ARG A 115 7.43 -7.03 3.93
C ARG A 115 8.64 -7.59 4.64
N MET A 116 9.29 -6.79 5.48
CA MET A 116 10.49 -7.14 6.20
C MET A 116 10.37 -6.77 7.68
N ASP A 117 10.77 -7.70 8.54
CA ASP A 117 10.91 -7.43 9.96
C ASP A 117 12.04 -6.41 10.16
N GLN A 118 11.69 -5.23 10.69
CA GLN A 118 12.65 -4.14 10.82
C GLN A 118 13.80 -4.48 11.77
N LYS A 119 13.55 -5.26 12.83
CA LYS A 119 14.57 -5.53 13.87
C LYS A 119 15.63 -6.50 13.38
N THR A 120 15.20 -7.51 12.62
CA THR A 120 16.04 -8.62 12.16
C THR A 120 16.51 -8.46 10.72
N ALA A 121 15.88 -7.58 9.94
CA ALA A 121 16.04 -7.46 8.48
C ALA A 121 15.69 -8.74 7.71
N LEU A 122 14.87 -9.62 8.30
CA LEU A 122 14.38 -10.82 7.62
C LEU A 122 13.12 -10.52 6.82
N VAL A 123 13.15 -10.87 5.54
CA VAL A 123 12.00 -10.77 4.65
C VAL A 123 10.95 -11.79 5.08
N ARG A 124 9.72 -11.32 5.30
CA ARG A 124 8.57 -12.18 5.59
C ARG A 124 7.97 -12.75 4.30
N TRP A 125 7.80 -11.90 3.30
CA TRP A 125 7.34 -12.27 1.96
C TRP A 125 7.79 -11.24 0.93
N ILE A 126 7.81 -11.67 -0.33
CA ILE A 126 8.09 -10.83 -1.49
C ILE A 126 7.21 -11.23 -2.67
N THR A 127 6.62 -10.24 -3.32
CA THR A 127 5.68 -10.38 -4.43
C THR A 127 6.26 -9.70 -5.66
N PRO A 128 6.66 -10.46 -6.70
CA PRO A 128 7.08 -9.86 -7.96
C PRO A 128 5.89 -9.27 -8.71
N LEU A 129 6.11 -8.15 -9.38
CA LEU A 129 5.13 -7.46 -10.20
C LEU A 129 5.76 -7.11 -11.56
N SER A 130 5.05 -7.39 -12.65
CA SER A 130 5.40 -6.88 -13.97
C SER A 130 4.90 -5.43 -14.08
N VAL A 131 5.61 -4.51 -13.45
CA VAL A 131 5.31 -3.08 -13.42
C VAL A 131 6.34 -2.29 -14.23
N SER A 132 5.88 -1.19 -14.83
CA SER A 132 6.70 -0.10 -15.34
C SER A 132 6.09 1.21 -14.83
N GLY A 133 6.92 2.17 -14.44
CA GLY A 133 6.49 3.46 -13.89
C GLY A 133 5.69 3.29 -12.60
N LEU A 134 6.29 2.69 -11.58
CA LEU A 134 5.65 2.47 -10.29
C LEU A 134 5.20 3.80 -9.67
N GLY A 135 3.92 3.87 -9.33
CA GLY A 135 3.27 5.02 -8.72
C GLY A 135 3.02 4.83 -7.22
N PRO A 136 2.41 5.84 -6.57
CA PRO A 136 2.07 5.75 -5.15
C PRO A 136 1.05 4.63 -4.90
N GLY A 137 1.13 4.05 -3.70
CA GLY A 137 0.19 3.05 -3.19
C GLY A 137 -0.55 3.54 -1.94
N LEU A 138 -1.68 2.92 -1.63
CA LEU A 138 -2.46 3.20 -0.43
C LEU A 138 -2.78 1.91 0.31
N ILE A 139 -2.52 1.90 1.61
CA ILE A 139 -2.91 0.83 2.52
C ILE A 139 -4.26 1.17 3.14
N GLU A 140 -5.19 0.22 3.13
CA GLU A 140 -6.40 0.24 3.96
C GLU A 140 -6.51 -1.10 4.68
N ALA A 141 -6.52 -1.08 6.02
CA ALA A 141 -6.47 -2.29 6.83
C ALA A 141 -5.31 -3.22 6.41
N ARG A 142 -5.60 -4.32 5.70
CA ARG A 142 -4.63 -5.34 5.28
C ARG A 142 -4.36 -5.32 3.78
N ASP A 143 -4.99 -4.41 3.05
CA ASP A 143 -4.94 -4.33 1.61
C ASP A 143 -4.03 -3.20 1.17
N LEU A 144 -3.07 -3.51 0.29
CA LEU A 144 -2.30 -2.52 -0.45
C LEU A 144 -2.88 -2.37 -1.85
N TYR A 145 -3.35 -1.18 -2.18
CA TYR A 145 -3.71 -0.77 -3.54
C TYR A 145 -2.51 -0.07 -4.18
N LEU A 146 -2.04 -0.57 -5.31
CA LEU A 146 -0.81 -0.12 -5.96
C LEU A 146 -1.09 0.29 -7.40
N SER A 147 -0.46 1.38 -7.82
CA SER A 147 -0.55 1.92 -9.17
C SER A 147 0.79 1.84 -9.89
N ALA A 148 0.76 1.56 -11.18
CA ALA A 148 1.91 1.64 -12.09
C ALA A 148 1.39 1.95 -13.50
N SER A 149 2.24 2.45 -14.39
CA SER A 149 1.89 2.83 -15.77
C SER A 149 1.12 1.74 -16.53
N ASN A 150 1.48 0.47 -16.32
CA ASN A 150 0.91 -0.66 -17.03
C ASN A 150 -0.03 -1.53 -16.18
N VAL A 151 -0.10 -1.35 -14.86
CA VAL A 151 -0.90 -2.24 -14.00
C VAL A 151 -1.44 -1.51 -12.76
N LEU A 152 -2.68 -1.87 -12.40
CA LEU A 152 -3.27 -1.56 -11.10
C LEU A 152 -3.42 -2.86 -10.33
N ALA A 153 -3.05 -2.88 -9.06
CA ALA A 153 -3.02 -4.12 -8.28
C ALA A 153 -3.54 -3.94 -6.86
N LYS A 154 -3.96 -5.07 -6.27
CA LYS A 154 -4.25 -5.20 -4.85
C LYS A 154 -3.50 -6.39 -4.26
N ILE A 155 -2.81 -6.16 -3.16
CA ILE A 155 -1.99 -7.17 -2.47
C ILE A 155 -2.45 -7.29 -1.01
N ASP A 156 -2.58 -8.53 -0.53
CA ASP A 156 -2.77 -8.82 0.88
C ASP A 156 -1.44 -8.66 1.65
N LEU A 157 -1.39 -7.75 2.61
CA LEU A 157 -0.18 -7.41 3.36
C LEU A 157 0.21 -8.48 4.40
N GLN A 158 -0.68 -9.41 4.70
CA GLN A 158 -0.35 -10.51 5.60
C GLN A 158 0.54 -11.55 4.91
N SER A 159 0.16 -11.96 3.71
CA SER A 159 0.77 -13.07 2.97
C SER A 159 1.61 -12.65 1.76
N GLY A 160 1.43 -11.42 1.28
CA GLY A 160 1.95 -10.96 0.00
C GLY A 160 1.14 -11.44 -1.20
N ALA A 161 0.01 -12.11 -1.01
CA ALA A 161 -0.79 -12.63 -2.10
C ALA A 161 -1.34 -11.49 -2.98
N LEU A 162 -1.16 -11.62 -4.30
CA LEU A 162 -1.80 -10.75 -5.29
C LEU A 162 -3.28 -11.12 -5.36
N LEU A 163 -4.14 -10.28 -4.79
CA LEU A 163 -5.59 -10.52 -4.73
C LEU A 163 -6.26 -10.27 -6.07
N TRP A 164 -5.87 -9.18 -6.74
CA TRP A 164 -6.21 -8.93 -8.13
C TRP A 164 -5.17 -8.04 -8.79
N GLN A 165 -5.08 -8.14 -10.11
CA GLN A 165 -4.33 -7.21 -10.94
C GLN A 165 -5.10 -6.88 -12.21
N ARG A 166 -4.85 -5.70 -12.75
CA ARG A 166 -5.46 -5.22 -13.98
C ARG A 166 -4.45 -4.50 -14.86
N GLN A 167 -4.23 -5.07 -16.03
CA GLN A 167 -3.42 -4.43 -17.08
C GLN A 167 -4.10 -3.14 -17.56
N GLN A 168 -3.29 -2.10 -17.74
CA GLN A 168 -3.70 -0.83 -18.32
C GLN A 168 -3.41 -0.84 -19.82
N THR A 169 -4.33 -0.29 -20.60
CA THR A 169 -4.16 -0.11 -22.05
C THR A 169 -3.52 1.23 -22.41
N SER A 170 -3.47 2.15 -21.45
CA SER A 170 -2.85 3.47 -21.57
C SER A 170 -1.52 3.45 -20.83
N GLN A 171 -0.44 3.94 -21.44
CA GLN A 171 0.83 4.18 -20.75
C GLN A 171 0.79 5.56 -20.10
N SER A 172 0.10 5.67 -18.96
CA SER A 172 0.25 6.87 -18.13
C SER A 172 1.67 6.94 -17.60
N MET A 173 2.31 8.11 -17.61
CA MET A 173 3.65 8.26 -17.02
C MET A 173 3.63 8.44 -15.50
N ALA A 174 2.48 8.75 -14.89
CA ALA A 174 2.39 9.01 -13.47
C ALA A 174 0.97 8.78 -12.91
N PHE A 175 0.90 8.48 -11.61
CA PHE A 175 -0.33 8.34 -10.85
C PHE A 175 -0.30 9.19 -9.59
N ARG A 176 -1.47 9.66 -9.17
CA ARG A 176 -1.70 10.23 -7.84
C ARG A 176 -2.00 9.12 -6.85
N LEU A 177 -1.90 9.45 -5.55
CA LEU A 177 -2.28 8.54 -4.48
C LEU A 177 -3.71 7.99 -4.73
N PRO A 178 -3.93 6.67 -4.68
CA PRO A 178 -5.26 6.10 -4.86
C PRO A 178 -6.23 6.63 -3.79
N VAL A 179 -7.52 6.72 -4.14
CA VAL A 179 -8.59 7.09 -3.20
C VAL A 179 -9.47 5.88 -2.96
N VAL A 180 -9.52 5.45 -1.71
CA VAL A 180 -10.29 4.29 -1.26
C VAL A 180 -11.61 4.76 -0.66
N ARG A 181 -12.72 4.31 -1.23
CA ARG A 181 -14.11 4.59 -0.82
C ARG A 181 -14.68 3.40 -0.07
N ARG A 182 -16.00 3.28 0.13
CA ARG A 182 -16.59 2.12 0.82
C ARG A 182 -16.29 0.80 0.07
N ASP A 183 -16.73 0.71 -1.19
CA ASP A 183 -16.66 -0.53 -1.99
C ASP A 183 -15.74 -0.43 -3.21
N THR A 184 -15.22 0.78 -3.47
CA THR A 184 -14.37 1.05 -4.63
C THR A 184 -13.01 1.65 -4.25
N VAL A 185 -12.06 1.50 -5.16
CA VAL A 185 -10.79 2.23 -5.16
C VAL A 185 -10.68 2.98 -6.48
N VAL A 186 -10.23 4.23 -6.41
CA VAL A 186 -10.09 5.12 -7.55
C VAL A 186 -8.63 5.45 -7.76
N PHE A 187 -8.16 5.25 -8.98
CA PHE A 187 -6.82 5.60 -9.44
C PHE A 187 -6.91 6.79 -10.39
N TYR A 188 -6.06 7.79 -10.17
CA TYR A 188 -6.00 8.99 -10.99
C TYR A 188 -4.64 9.06 -11.68
N GLU A 189 -4.64 9.14 -13.00
CA GLU A 189 -3.43 9.49 -13.74
C GLU A 189 -3.07 10.96 -13.44
N ASP A 190 -1.78 11.23 -13.24
CA ASP A 190 -1.30 12.57 -12.92
C ASP A 190 -0.99 13.38 -14.18
N ALA A 191 -2.04 13.71 -14.93
CA ALA A 191 -2.00 14.53 -16.13
C ALA A 191 -3.24 15.44 -16.20
N GLU A 192 -3.15 16.58 -16.90
CA GLU A 192 -4.27 17.52 -17.05
C GLU A 192 -5.52 16.87 -17.66
N THR A 193 -5.34 15.92 -18.58
CA THR A 193 -6.39 15.10 -19.20
C THR A 193 -6.36 13.65 -18.70
N GLY A 194 -5.75 13.41 -17.53
CA GLY A 194 -5.52 12.08 -16.98
C GLY A 194 -6.81 11.31 -16.74
N ARG A 195 -6.79 10.02 -17.08
CA ARG A 195 -7.93 9.14 -16.82
C ARG A 195 -8.13 8.89 -15.33
N THR A 196 -9.39 8.59 -15.00
CA THR A 196 -9.79 8.11 -13.68
C THR A 196 -10.28 6.68 -13.82
N VAL A 197 -9.65 5.73 -13.14
CA VAL A 197 -10.06 4.32 -13.15
C VAL A 197 -10.64 3.96 -11.78
N GLU A 198 -11.93 3.66 -11.74
CA GLU A 198 -12.63 3.21 -10.53
C GLU A 198 -12.89 1.70 -10.60
N LEU A 199 -12.40 0.98 -9.59
CA LEU A 199 -12.47 -0.47 -9.48
C LEU A 199 -13.21 -0.89 -8.21
N GLU A 200 -13.94 -2.00 -8.27
CA GLU A 200 -14.42 -2.67 -7.06
C GLU A 200 -13.25 -3.21 -6.23
N LYS A 201 -13.25 -2.94 -4.91
CA LYS A 201 -12.17 -3.38 -4.01
C LYS A 201 -12.00 -4.88 -3.93
N LEU A 202 -13.12 -5.61 -3.96
CA LEU A 202 -13.13 -7.05 -3.76
C LEU A 202 -12.59 -7.78 -5.00
N THR A 203 -13.01 -7.34 -6.18
CA THR A 203 -12.84 -8.10 -7.43
C THR A 203 -11.86 -7.46 -8.41
N GLY A 204 -11.53 -6.18 -8.26
CA GLY A 204 -10.79 -5.41 -9.26
C GLY A 204 -11.59 -5.13 -10.54
N ARG A 205 -12.90 -5.41 -10.54
CA ARG A 205 -13.78 -5.20 -11.70
C ARG A 205 -13.94 -3.71 -11.98
N LEU A 206 -14.02 -3.35 -13.27
CA LEU A 206 -14.27 -1.96 -13.67
C LEU A 206 -15.65 -1.53 -13.20
N VAL A 207 -15.70 -0.38 -12.54
CA VAL A 207 -16.94 0.37 -12.33
C VAL A 207 -17.02 1.49 -13.37
N LYS A 208 -15.91 2.23 -13.56
CA LYS A 208 -15.81 3.36 -14.48
C LYS A 208 -14.36 3.59 -14.92
N ASN A 209 -14.13 4.00 -16.17
CA ASN A 209 -12.83 4.49 -16.68
C ASN A 209 -12.96 5.79 -17.50
#